data_AF-A0A3S3RQA8-F1
#
_entry.id   AF-A0A3S3RQA8-F1
#
_cell.length_a   1.000
_cell.length_b   1.000
_cell.length_c   1.000
_cell.angle_alpha   90.00
_cell.angle_beta   90.00
_cell.angle_gamma   90.00
#
_symmetry.space_group_name_H-M   'P 1'
#
loop_
_entity.id
_entity.type
_entity.pdbx_description
1 polymer ?
#
loop_
_entity_poly.entity_id
_entity_poly.type
_entity_poly.pdbx_seq_one_letter_code
_entity_poly.pdbx_strand_id
1 'polypeptide(L)'
;MVTVEANEHLGFKPDLRDYGIGAQMLRDLGVRKMRLLTNNPKKIIGLEGYGLEAVARLPIEVLCECENRDYLRCKRDKMGHMLELYGQESSSSSVEKES
;
A
#
# COMPACT_ATOMS: atom_id res chain seq x y z
N MET A 1 15.67 0.56 3.73
CA MET A 1 14.32 0.13 3.29
C MET A 1 14.02 -1.21 3.95
N VAL A 2 12.87 -1.35 4.63
CA VAL A 2 12.46 -2.64 5.23
C VAL A 2 11.78 -3.47 4.15
N THR A 3 12.46 -4.51 3.66
CA THR A 3 11.92 -5.43 2.65
C THR A 3 11.10 -6.53 3.32
N VAL A 4 10.20 -7.16 2.56
CA VAL A 4 9.45 -8.32 3.02
C VAL A 4 10.41 -9.43 3.47
N GLU A 5 11.48 -9.68 2.71
CA GLU A 5 12.47 -10.69 3.08
C GLU A 5 13.19 -10.39 4.40
N ALA A 6 13.48 -9.11 4.68
CA ALA A 6 14.12 -8.73 5.93
C ALA A 6 13.21 -9.00 7.14
N ASN A 7 11.91 -8.72 7.02
CA ASN A 7 10.93 -9.04 8.08
C ASN A 7 10.81 -10.56 8.29
N GLU A 8 10.75 -11.34 7.21
CA GLU A 8 10.66 -12.80 7.27
C GLU A 8 11.92 -13.42 7.88
N HIS A 9 13.10 -12.93 7.51
CA HIS A 9 14.38 -13.40 8.05
C HIS A 9 14.51 -13.13 9.56
N LEU A 10 13.90 -12.04 10.03
CA LEU A 10 13.84 -11.69 11.46
C LEU A 10 12.69 -12.41 12.20
N GLY A 11 11.94 -13.29 11.53
CA GLY A 11 10.82 -14.03 12.11
C GLY A 11 9.54 -13.21 12.31
N PHE A 12 9.46 -12.00 11.74
CA PHE A 12 8.28 -11.15 11.81
C PHE A 12 7.33 -11.39 10.65
N LYS A 13 6.04 -11.18 10.89
CA LYS A 13 5.05 -11.18 9.81
C LYS A 13 5.33 -10.00 8.85
N PRO A 14 5.09 -10.16 7.55
CA PRO A 14 5.29 -9.11 6.55
C PRO A 14 4.40 -7.86 6.77
N ASP A 15 3.32 -8.00 7.55
CA ASP A 15 2.51 -6.88 8.04
C ASP A 15 1.99 -7.22 9.45
N LEU A 16 2.40 -6.44 10.46
CA LEU A 16 2.02 -6.60 11.88
C LEU A 16 0.97 -5.59 12.34
N ARG A 17 0.42 -4.76 11.43
CA ARG A 17 -0.46 -3.66 11.82
C ARG A 17 -1.83 -4.17 12.27
N ASP A 18 -2.26 -3.72 13.45
CA ASP A 18 -3.62 -3.86 13.97
C ASP A 18 -4.44 -2.60 13.65
N TYR A 19 -5.67 -2.79 13.15
CA TYR A 19 -6.58 -1.71 12.76
C TYR A 19 -7.74 -1.51 13.76
N GLY A 20 -7.78 -2.28 14.86
CA GLY A 20 -8.90 -2.28 15.80
C GLY A 20 -9.12 -0.95 16.49
N ILE A 21 -8.06 -0.22 16.85
CA ILE A 21 -8.18 1.12 17.46
C ILE A 21 -8.84 2.09 16.50
N GLY A 22 -8.37 2.17 15.24
CA GLY A 22 -8.97 3.05 14.24
C GLY A 22 -10.43 2.68 13.95
N ALA A 23 -10.76 1.39 13.94
CA ALA A 23 -12.13 0.93 13.77
C ALA A 23 -13.05 1.35 14.93
N GLN A 24 -12.57 1.28 16.18
CA GLN A 24 -13.30 1.74 17.36
C GLN A 24 -13.56 3.24 17.32
N MET A 25 -12.57 4.05 16.93
CA MET A 25 -12.74 5.50 16.78
C MET A 25 -13.81 5.84 15.74
N LEU A 26 -13.78 5.18 14.57
CA LEU A 26 -14.79 5.38 13.53
C LEU A 26 -16.20 5.01 14.03
N ARG A 27 -16.32 3.92 14.79
CA ARG A 27 -17.58 3.49 15.41
C ARG A 27 -18.10 4.49 16.43
N ASP A 28 -17.22 5.03 17.26
CA ASP A 28 -17.54 6.04 18.28
C ASP A 28 -18.04 7.35 17.62
N LEU A 29 -17.43 7.74 16.49
CA LEU A 29 -17.90 8.83 15.65
C LEU A 29 -19.21 8.54 14.88
N GLY A 30 -19.80 7.35 15.06
CA GLY A 30 -21.06 6.95 14.42
C GLY A 30 -20.92 6.45 12.97
N VAL A 31 -19.70 6.26 12.46
CA VAL A 31 -19.47 5.74 11.10
C VAL A 31 -19.85 4.26 11.04
N ARG A 32 -20.60 3.89 10.01
CA ARG A 32 -21.00 2.50 9.71
C ARG A 32 -20.74 2.08 8.27
N LYS A 33 -20.88 3.03 7.33
CA LYS A 33 -20.61 2.85 5.91
C LYS A 33 -19.65 3.94 5.45
N MET A 34 -18.64 3.59 4.64
CA MET A 34 -17.67 4.56 4.14
C MET A 34 -17.12 4.19 2.77
N ARG A 35 -16.69 5.20 2.02
CA ARG A 35 -15.83 5.03 0.84
C ARG A 35 -14.39 5.02 1.34
N LEU A 36 -13.72 3.87 1.24
CA LEU A 36 -12.41 3.67 1.85
C LEU A 36 -11.29 3.96 0.84
N LEU A 37 -10.43 4.92 1.18
CA LEU A 37 -9.19 5.20 0.46
C LEU A 37 -8.15 4.15 0.84
N THR A 38 -7.90 3.16 -0.03
CA THR A 38 -6.91 2.10 0.23
C THR A 38 -6.43 1.39 -1.03
N ASN A 39 -5.15 1.05 -1.03
CA ASN A 39 -4.54 0.10 -1.98
C ASN A 39 -4.30 -1.27 -1.36
N ASN A 40 -4.53 -1.45 -0.04
CA ASN A 40 -4.39 -2.74 0.62
C ASN A 40 -5.79 -3.39 0.75
N PRO A 41 -6.09 -4.48 0.02
CA PRO A 41 -7.38 -5.16 0.11
C PRO A 41 -7.63 -5.77 1.49
N LYS A 42 -6.58 -6.16 2.23
CA LYS A 42 -6.72 -6.71 3.58
C LYS A 42 -7.32 -5.70 4.56
N LYS A 43 -7.16 -4.39 4.32
CA LYS A 43 -7.79 -3.35 5.14
C LYS A 43 -9.31 -3.34 5.00
N ILE A 44 -9.84 -3.69 3.82
CA ILE A 44 -11.28 -3.74 3.57
C ILE A 44 -11.88 -4.83 4.45
N ILE A 45 -11.36 -6.06 4.31
CA ILE A 45 -11.79 -7.24 5.06
C ILE A 45 -11.62 -7.03 6.58
N GLY A 46 -10.49 -6.44 6.98
CA GLY A 46 -10.20 -6.20 8.40
C GLY A 46 -11.19 -5.25 9.08
N LEU A 47 -11.77 -4.29 8.36
CA LEU A 47 -12.71 -3.32 8.91
C LEU A 47 -14.16 -3.87 8.98
N GLU A 48 -14.53 -4.77 8.07
CA GLU A 48 -15.84 -5.44 8.09
C GLU A 48 -16.07 -6.20 9.41
N GLY A 49 -15.01 -6.82 9.96
CA GLY A 49 -15.06 -7.50 11.26
C GLY A 49 -15.40 -6.59 12.45
N TYR A 50 -15.25 -5.26 12.30
CA TYR A 50 -15.64 -4.26 13.30
C TYR A 50 -17.02 -3.64 13.01
N GLY A 51 -17.78 -4.20 12.07
CA GLY A 51 -19.07 -3.68 11.62
C GLY A 51 -18.94 -2.32 10.92
N LEU A 52 -17.83 -2.11 10.20
CA LEU A 52 -17.60 -0.98 9.31
C LEU A 52 -17.62 -1.50 7.87
N GLU A 53 -18.63 -1.07 7.11
CA GLU A 53 -18.85 -1.49 5.74
C GLU A 53 -18.14 -0.53 4.77
N ALA A 54 -17.27 -1.08 3.92
CA ALA A 54 -16.66 -0.34 2.82
C ALA A 54 -17.58 -0.39 1.58
N VAL A 55 -18.43 0.63 1.40
CA VAL A 55 -19.38 0.69 0.28
C VAL A 55 -18.71 0.96 -1.07
N ALA A 56 -17.49 1.50 -1.05
CA ALA A 56 -16.65 1.62 -2.23
C ALA A 56 -15.18 1.67 -1.81
N ARG A 57 -14.30 1.18 -2.68
CA ARG A 57 -12.86 1.43 -2.60
C ARG A 57 -12.50 2.60 -3.50
N LEU A 58 -11.71 3.53 -2.98
CA LEU A 58 -11.05 4.56 -3.77
C LEU A 58 -9.55 4.28 -3.81
N PRO A 59 -8.93 4.16 -5.00
CA PRO A 59 -7.48 3.99 -5.11
C PRO A 59 -6.75 5.21 -4.57
N ILE A 60 -5.55 4.98 -4.05
CA ILE A 60 -4.59 6.04 -3.74
C ILE A 60 -3.54 6.00 -4.83
N GLU A 61 -3.65 6.94 -5.75
CA GLU A 61 -2.78 7.09 -6.91
C GLU A 61 -1.39 7.60 -6.47
N VAL A 62 -0.31 6.92 -6.87
CA VAL A 62 1.08 7.26 -6.51
C VAL A 62 1.98 7.14 -7.73
N LEU A 63 2.74 8.19 -8.01
CA LEU A 63 3.72 8.19 -9.09
C LEU A 63 4.88 7.23 -8.79
N CYS A 64 5.20 6.39 -9.78
CA CYS A 64 6.36 5.53 -9.74
C CYS A 64 7.60 6.32 -10.20
N GLU A 65 8.48 6.65 -9.28
CA GLU A 65 9.78 7.29 -9.51
C GLU A 65 10.91 6.29 -9.29
N CYS A 66 12.15 6.65 -9.65
CA CYS A 66 13.28 5.72 -9.53
C CYS A 66 13.53 5.31 -8.06
N GLU A 67 13.33 6.21 -7.10
CA GLU A 67 13.58 5.95 -5.67
C GLU A 67 12.53 5.04 -5.02
N ASN A 68 11.29 5.04 -5.51
CA ASN A 68 10.17 4.33 -4.89
C ASN A 68 9.71 3.07 -5.65
N ARG A 69 10.28 2.83 -6.85
CA ARG A 69 9.89 1.75 -7.77
C ARG A 69 9.90 0.37 -7.13
N ASP A 70 11.00 0.00 -6.50
CA ASP A 70 11.16 -1.34 -5.91
C ASP A 70 10.24 -1.54 -4.71
N TYR A 71 9.99 -0.47 -3.96
CA TYR A 71 9.04 -0.49 -2.86
C TYR A 71 7.60 -0.69 -3.36
N LEU A 72 7.18 0.06 -4.39
CA LEU A 72 5.85 -0.07 -4.97
C LEU A 72 5.65 -1.43 -5.65
N ARG A 73 6.66 -1.96 -6.35
CA ARG A 73 6.65 -3.33 -6.90
C ARG A 73 6.51 -4.37 -5.80
N CYS A 74 7.30 -4.28 -4.74
CA CYS A 74 7.20 -5.19 -3.60
C CYS A 74 5.78 -5.15 -2.97
N LYS A 75 5.21 -3.95 -2.80
CA LYS A 75 3.84 -3.80 -2.28
C LYS A 75 2.81 -4.47 -3.18
N ARG A 76 2.90 -4.29 -4.50
CA ARG A 76 1.98 -4.89 -5.48
C ARG A 76 2.16 -6.40 -5.55
N ASP A 77 3.37 -6.85 -5.87
CA ASP A 77 3.65 -8.23 -6.28
C ASP A 77 3.76 -9.18 -5.08
N LYS A 78 4.34 -8.73 -3.96
CA LYS A 78 4.57 -9.58 -2.77
C LYS A 78 3.50 -9.40 -1.70
N MET A 79 2.94 -8.19 -1.55
CA MET A 79 1.96 -7.89 -0.49
C MET A 79 0.51 -7.82 -1.00
N GLY A 80 0.29 -8.00 -2.30
CA GLY A 80 -1.05 -8.03 -2.91
C GLY A 80 -1.75 -6.67 -2.92
N HIS A 81 -1.00 -5.57 -2.93
CA HIS A 81 -1.59 -4.23 -3.03
C HIS A 81 -2.15 -3.99 -4.45
N MET A 82 -3.32 -3.35 -4.52
CA MET A 82 -3.95 -2.86 -5.74
C MET A 82 -3.31 -1.53 -6.16
N LEU A 83 -2.17 -1.61 -6.84
CA LEU A 83 -1.41 -0.46 -7.33
C LEU A 83 -1.21 -0.57 -8.84
N GLU A 84 -1.50 0.51 -9.55
CA GLU A 84 -1.04 0.72 -10.92
C GLU A 84 0.29 1.49 -10.87
N LEU A 85 1.31 0.98 -11.56
CA LEU A 85 2.62 1.62 -11.59
C LEU A 85 2.73 2.44 -12.87
N TYR A 86 2.48 3.74 -12.77
CA TYR A 86 2.64 4.71 -13.86
C TYR A 86 3.61 5.82 -13.43
N GLY A 87 4.46 6.26 -14.35
CA GLY A 87 5.55 7.21 -14.07
C GLY A 87 6.76 6.97 -14.98
N GLN A 88 7.59 8.00 -15.16
CA GLN A 88 8.64 7.98 -16.20
C GLN A 88 9.68 6.88 -15.98
N GLU A 89 10.06 6.21 -17.07
CA GLU A 89 11.41 5.68 -17.19
C GLU A 89 12.31 6.90 -17.35
N SER A 90 13.14 7.19 -16.35
CA SER A 90 14.24 8.11 -16.55
C SER A 90 15.07 7.56 -17.71
N SER A 91 14.90 8.14 -18.90
CA SER A 91 15.72 7.87 -20.07
C SER A 91 17.15 8.26 -19.70
N SER A 92 17.93 7.27 -19.27
CA SER A 92 19.38 7.40 -19.34
C SER A 92 19.74 7.25 -20.81
N SER A 93 19.84 8.37 -21.53
CA SER A 93 20.56 8.43 -22.80
C SER A 93 21.73 9.41 -22.65
N SER A 94 22.87 8.80 -22.36
CA SER A 94 24.21 9.13 -22.86
C SER A 94 24.70 10.57 -22.73
N VAL A 95 25.54 10.79 -21.71
CA VAL A 95 26.68 11.70 -21.87
C VAL A 95 27.62 11.05 -22.89
N GLU A 96 27.55 11.46 -24.15
CA GLU A 96 28.61 11.19 -25.12
C GLU A 96 29.86 11.95 -24.67
N LYS A 97 30.86 11.18 -24.20
CA LYS A 97 32.26 11.59 -24.19
C LYS A 97 32.85 11.22 -25.56
N GLU A 98 33.29 12.21 -26.32
CA GLU A 98 34.29 12.15 -27.40
C GLU A 98 34.50 13.61 -27.85
N SER A 99 35.66 14.18 -28.13
CA SER A 99 37.10 13.91 -27.95
C SER A 99 37.78 15.27 -28.14
#